data_AF-A0A2S7Y1H1-F1
#
_entry.id   AF-A0A2S7Y1H1-F1
#
_cell.length_a   1.000
_cell.length_b   1.000
_cell.length_c   1.000
_cell.angle_alpha   90.00
_cell.angle_beta   90.00
_cell.angle_gamma   90.00
#
_symmetry.space_group_name_H-M   'P 1'
#
loop_
_entity.id
_entity.type
_entity.pdbx_description
1 polymer ?
#
loop_
_entity_poly.entity_id
_entity_poly.type
_entity_poly.pdbx_seq_one_letter_code
_entity_poly.pdbx_strand_id
1 'polypeptide(L)'
;MLPRQGYAPTPHSYVPNTALSASINLDEEVTLTSTRAERDLQDSLAELFSIIVTLDELEKAFIKDAVSEAEYTEICERSLRQYNALLADETIAREFGGLEEFQAKWDIEAPRATKRLQAGMPSTITTPASAAAAGPSDRNNTSGVLILEATQDFITFLDAVKLGLLSKDQLHPLLSDVIQSVNKVTDKDFENRGKIVQWLITLNQMKASEELSEQQARELDMDIQQAYQGFRRTLT
;
A
#
# COMPACT_ATOMS: atom_id res chain seq x y z
N MET A 1 -7.02 -30.64 -43.31
CA MET A 1 -5.54 -30.75 -43.31
C MET A 1 -5.18 -31.78 -42.25
N LEU A 2 -4.43 -32.83 -42.60
CA LEU A 2 -4.06 -33.88 -41.64
C LEU A 2 -2.97 -33.36 -40.68
N PRO A 3 -3.04 -33.65 -39.36
CA PRO A 3 -1.99 -33.30 -38.42
C PRO A 3 -0.72 -34.08 -38.78
N ARG A 4 0.40 -33.37 -38.95
CA ARG A 4 1.71 -33.98 -39.22
C ARG A 4 2.20 -34.64 -37.93
N GLN A 5 2.41 -35.96 -37.98
CA GLN A 5 3.07 -36.66 -36.87
C GLN A 5 4.55 -36.27 -36.81
N GLY A 6 5.03 -35.98 -35.59
CA GLY A 6 6.42 -35.66 -35.30
C GLY A 6 7.38 -36.76 -35.78
N TYR A 7 8.47 -36.34 -36.42
CA TYR A 7 9.45 -37.18 -37.13
C TYR A 7 10.47 -37.83 -36.18
N ALA A 8 10.03 -38.43 -35.07
CA ALA A 8 10.93 -39.16 -34.17
C ALA A 8 10.74 -40.68 -34.39
N PRO A 9 11.77 -41.44 -34.81
CA PRO A 9 11.67 -42.88 -34.93
C PRO A 9 11.61 -43.50 -33.53
N THR A 10 10.41 -43.80 -33.05
CA THR A 10 10.22 -44.52 -31.80
C THR A 10 10.35 -46.04 -32.04
N PRO A 11 11.00 -46.80 -31.16
CA PRO A 11 11.06 -48.26 -31.26
C PRO A 11 9.65 -48.87 -31.27
N HIS A 12 9.43 -49.92 -32.07
CA HIS A 12 8.12 -50.60 -32.22
C HIS A 12 7.47 -51.12 -30.92
N SER A 13 8.18 -51.08 -29.79
CA SER A 13 7.73 -51.50 -28.45
C SER A 13 7.44 -50.33 -27.50
N TYR A 14 7.57 -49.08 -27.95
CA TYR A 14 7.25 -47.91 -27.13
C TYR A 14 5.74 -47.74 -27.05
N VAL A 15 5.16 -48.12 -25.91
CA VAL A 15 3.80 -47.76 -25.55
C VAL A 15 3.91 -46.45 -24.76
N PRO A 16 3.55 -45.28 -25.34
CA PRO A 16 3.63 -44.02 -24.61
C PRO A 16 2.78 -44.11 -23.36
N ASN A 17 3.38 -43.83 -22.20
CA ASN A 17 2.66 -43.76 -20.95
C ASN A 17 1.79 -42.50 -20.97
N THR A 18 0.52 -42.64 -21.36
CA THR A 18 -0.41 -41.51 -21.56
C THR A 18 -0.74 -40.76 -20.28
N ALA A 19 -0.34 -41.29 -19.12
CA ALA A 19 -0.47 -40.64 -17.82
C ALA A 19 0.41 -39.38 -17.65
N LEU A 20 1.47 -39.22 -18.46
CA LEU A 20 2.39 -38.08 -18.43
C LEU A 20 2.51 -37.41 -19.80
N SER A 21 1.39 -37.30 -20.50
CA SER A 21 1.34 -36.57 -21.78
C SER A 21 1.31 -35.08 -21.49
N ALA A 22 2.27 -34.31 -21.99
CA ALA A 22 2.17 -32.85 -21.98
C ALA A 22 0.92 -32.43 -22.76
N SER A 23 0.02 -31.67 -22.14
CA SER A 23 -1.18 -31.10 -22.78
C SER A 23 -0.85 -29.94 -23.72
N ILE A 24 0.42 -29.54 -23.77
CA ILE A 24 0.93 -28.39 -24.50
C ILE A 24 1.63 -28.90 -25.75
N ASN A 25 1.32 -28.31 -26.90
CA ASN A 25 1.96 -28.63 -28.16
C ASN A 25 3.44 -28.19 -28.11
N LEU A 26 4.36 -29.15 -28.18
CA LEU A 26 5.80 -28.90 -28.09
C LEU A 26 6.41 -28.38 -29.41
N ASP A 27 5.67 -28.46 -30.52
CA ASP A 27 6.14 -28.03 -31.83
C ASP A 27 5.78 -26.56 -32.13
N GLU A 28 5.10 -25.87 -31.22
CA GLU A 28 4.67 -24.47 -31.37
C GLU A 28 5.17 -23.61 -30.19
N GLU A 29 5.63 -22.38 -30.49
CA GLU A 29 6.03 -21.42 -29.46
C GLU A 29 4.80 -20.91 -28.70
N VAL A 30 4.85 -20.99 -27.37
CA VAL A 30 3.78 -20.50 -26.51
C VAL A 30 3.81 -18.97 -26.49
N THR A 31 2.72 -18.35 -26.94
CA THR A 31 2.54 -16.90 -26.84
C THR A 31 1.86 -16.53 -25.53
N LEU A 32 2.28 -15.41 -24.92
CA LEU A 32 1.71 -14.95 -23.64
C LEU A 32 0.27 -14.44 -23.78
N THR A 33 -0.05 -13.81 -24.92
CA THR A 33 -1.38 -13.24 -25.20
C THR A 33 -1.77 -13.47 -26.66
N SER A 34 -3.06 -13.64 -26.92
CA SER A 34 -3.59 -13.85 -28.28
C SER A 34 -4.40 -12.65 -28.76
N THR A 35 -5.02 -11.91 -27.84
CA THR A 35 -5.83 -10.73 -28.19
C THR A 35 -5.15 -9.41 -27.78
N ARG A 36 -5.57 -8.30 -28.41
CA ARG A 36 -5.07 -6.96 -28.03
C ARG A 36 -5.48 -6.61 -26.60
N ALA A 37 -6.71 -6.93 -26.20
CA ALA A 37 -7.20 -6.67 -24.85
C ALA A 37 -6.43 -7.46 -23.77
N GLU A 38 -6.09 -8.73 -24.04
CA GLU A 38 -5.22 -9.51 -23.14
C GLU A 38 -3.83 -8.91 -23.03
N ARG A 39 -3.26 -8.39 -24.13
CA ARG A 39 -1.96 -7.73 -24.09
C ARG A 39 -1.99 -6.50 -23.20
N ASP A 40 -2.98 -5.63 -23.36
CA ASP A 40 -3.10 -4.40 -22.58
C ASP A 40 -3.31 -4.71 -21.07
N LEU A 41 -4.08 -5.76 -20.77
CA LEU A 41 -4.24 -6.29 -19.40
C LEU A 41 -2.90 -6.78 -18.83
N GLN A 42 -2.16 -7.55 -19.62
CA GLN A 42 -0.88 -8.13 -19.17
C GLN A 42 0.21 -7.07 -18.99
N ASP A 43 0.23 -6.05 -19.84
CA ASP A 43 1.10 -4.88 -19.69
C ASP A 43 0.79 -4.14 -18.37
N SER A 44 -0.49 -3.98 -18.05
CA SER A 44 -0.91 -3.34 -16.79
C SER A 44 -0.52 -4.16 -15.55
N LEU A 45 -0.67 -5.50 -15.61
CA LEU A 45 -0.20 -6.40 -14.56
C LEU A 45 1.34 -6.40 -14.43
N ALA A 46 2.05 -6.29 -15.55
CA ALA A 46 3.51 -6.14 -15.55
C ALA A 46 3.95 -4.82 -14.93
N GLU A 47 3.18 -3.75 -15.09
CA GLU A 47 3.47 -2.46 -14.45
C GLU A 47 3.24 -2.54 -12.93
N LEU A 48 2.19 -3.21 -12.47
CA LEU A 48 2.00 -3.51 -11.05
C LEU A 48 3.16 -4.32 -10.46
N PHE A 49 3.62 -5.36 -11.18
CA PHE A 49 4.79 -6.14 -10.79
C PHE A 49 6.04 -5.26 -10.66
N SER A 50 6.28 -4.41 -11.66
CA SER A 50 7.41 -3.47 -11.67
C SER A 50 7.37 -2.52 -10.46
N ILE A 51 6.20 -1.96 -10.14
CA ILE A 51 6.03 -1.05 -8.99
C ILE A 51 6.34 -1.77 -7.67
N ILE A 52 5.87 -3.01 -7.48
CA ILE A 52 6.11 -3.78 -6.25
C ILE A 52 7.61 -4.04 -6.05
N VAL A 53 8.30 -4.50 -7.09
CA VAL A 53 9.74 -4.82 -7.03
C VAL A 53 10.58 -3.56 -6.84
N THR A 54 10.25 -2.47 -7.54
CA THR A 54 10.97 -1.20 -7.39
C THR A 54 10.79 -0.57 -6.01
N LEU A 55 9.60 -0.69 -5.40
CA LEU A 55 9.37 -0.26 -4.02
C LEU A 55 10.23 -1.04 -3.01
N ASP A 56 10.42 -2.34 -3.19
CA ASP A 56 11.24 -3.15 -2.27
C ASP A 56 12.73 -2.78 -2.36
N GLU A 57 13.24 -2.57 -3.57
CA GLU A 57 14.62 -2.11 -3.76
C GLU A 57 14.81 -0.66 -3.30
N LEU A 58 13.81 0.21 -3.47
CA LEU A 58 13.83 1.58 -2.92
C LEU A 58 13.95 1.55 -1.38
N GLU A 59 13.19 0.69 -0.72
CA GLU A 59 13.25 0.49 0.74
C GLU A 59 14.61 -0.02 1.20
N LYS A 60 15.18 -0.97 0.46
CA LYS A 60 16.50 -1.50 0.73
C LYS A 60 17.61 -0.48 0.50
N ALA A 61 17.48 0.39 -0.50
CA ALA A 61 18.40 1.49 -0.76
C ALA A 61 18.33 2.56 0.33
N PHE A 62 17.13 2.89 0.81
CA PHE A 62 16.93 3.82 1.92
C PHE A 62 17.56 3.30 3.22
N ILE A 63 17.37 2.01 3.55
CA ILE A 63 18.00 1.40 4.74
C ILE A 63 19.52 1.34 4.64
N LYS A 64 20.07 1.36 3.42
CA LYS A 64 21.52 1.44 3.17
C LYS A 64 22.05 2.87 3.09
N ASP A 65 21.21 3.87 3.37
CA ASP A 65 21.55 5.30 3.30
C ASP A 65 22.06 5.74 1.92
N ALA A 66 21.59 5.06 0.86
CA ALA A 66 21.99 5.35 -0.53
C ALA A 66 21.13 6.42 -1.21
N VAL A 67 19.98 6.75 -0.63
CA VAL A 67 18.99 7.71 -1.15
C VAL A 67 18.59 8.65 -0.02
N SER A 68 18.46 9.94 -0.32
CA SER A 68 18.03 10.93 0.67
C SER A 68 16.55 10.77 1.04
N GLU A 69 16.18 11.20 2.25
CA GLU A 69 14.80 11.09 2.75
C GLU A 69 13.76 11.82 1.88
N ALA A 70 14.14 12.98 1.32
CA ALA A 70 13.28 13.78 0.47
C ALA A 70 12.98 13.06 -0.86
N GLU A 71 14.02 12.55 -1.54
CA GLU A 71 13.89 11.82 -2.80
C GLU A 71 13.12 10.51 -2.60
N TYR A 72 13.41 9.83 -1.50
CA TYR A 72 12.72 8.61 -1.12
C TYR A 72 11.21 8.81 -0.97
N THR A 73 10.81 9.86 -0.24
CA THR A 73 9.40 10.16 0.03
C THR A 73 8.67 10.49 -1.27
N GLU A 74 9.26 11.30 -2.14
CA GLU A 74 8.68 11.66 -3.44
C GLU A 74 8.49 10.42 -4.34
N ILE A 75 9.52 9.58 -4.45
CA ILE A 75 9.48 8.37 -5.29
C ILE A 75 8.45 7.38 -4.74
N CYS A 76 8.38 7.21 -3.41
CA CYS A 76 7.41 6.34 -2.77
C CYS A 76 5.97 6.82 -3.00
N GLU A 77 5.67 8.10 -2.75
CA GLU A 77 4.33 8.66 -2.98
C GLU A 77 3.90 8.57 -4.44
N ARG A 78 4.83 8.80 -5.38
CA ARG A 78 4.55 8.66 -6.80
C ARG A 78 4.22 7.22 -7.17
N SER A 79 5.00 6.26 -6.65
CA SER A 79 4.81 4.83 -6.93
C SER A 79 3.49 4.31 -6.33
N LEU A 80 3.12 4.77 -5.13
CA LEU A 80 1.83 4.47 -4.49
C LEU A 80 0.65 5.03 -5.27
N ARG A 81 0.76 6.27 -5.78
CA ARG A 81 -0.28 6.85 -6.65
C ARG A 81 -0.47 6.05 -7.93
N GLN A 82 0.62 5.63 -8.58
CA GLN A 82 0.56 4.80 -9.78
C GLN A 82 -0.08 3.45 -9.50
N TYR A 83 0.31 2.80 -8.41
CA TYR A 83 -0.29 1.55 -7.96
C TYR A 83 -1.81 1.67 -7.75
N ASN A 84 -2.25 2.70 -7.03
CA ASN A 84 -3.67 2.94 -6.79
C ASN A 84 -4.43 3.30 -8.07
N ALA A 85 -3.80 4.03 -9.01
CA ALA A 85 -4.42 4.35 -10.29
C ALA A 85 -4.63 3.11 -11.17
N LEU A 86 -3.69 2.16 -11.16
CA LEU A 86 -3.82 0.89 -11.88
C LEU A 86 -4.90 -0.02 -11.26
N LEU A 87 -5.01 -0.03 -9.93
CA LEU A 87 -6.07 -0.75 -9.22
C LEU A 87 -7.46 -0.10 -9.29
N ALA A 88 -7.55 1.13 -9.80
CA ALA A 88 -8.85 1.78 -10.02
C ALA A 88 -9.64 1.13 -11.19
N ASP A 89 -8.96 0.44 -12.11
CA ASP A 89 -9.61 -0.35 -13.15
C ASP A 89 -10.10 -1.69 -12.57
N GLU A 90 -11.42 -1.90 -12.60
CA GLU A 90 -12.07 -3.11 -12.08
C GLU A 90 -11.56 -4.40 -12.72
N THR A 91 -11.14 -4.35 -14.00
CA THR A 91 -10.63 -5.51 -14.73
C THR A 91 -9.30 -5.96 -14.16
N ILE A 92 -8.41 -4.99 -13.90
CA ILE A 92 -7.09 -5.21 -13.34
C ILE A 92 -7.22 -5.63 -11.87
N ALA A 93 -8.07 -4.94 -11.10
CA ALA A 93 -8.32 -5.27 -9.70
C ALA A 93 -8.82 -6.71 -9.52
N ARG A 94 -9.67 -7.20 -10.43
CA ARG A 94 -10.17 -8.58 -10.38
C ARG A 94 -9.09 -9.62 -10.67
N GLU A 95 -8.22 -9.37 -11.65
CA GLU A 95 -7.13 -10.28 -12.01
C GLU A 95 -5.95 -10.22 -11.02
N PHE A 96 -5.77 -9.07 -10.39
CA PHE A 96 -4.82 -8.86 -9.30
C PHE A 96 -5.27 -9.60 -8.03
N GLY A 97 -6.57 -9.57 -7.73
CA GLY A 97 -7.18 -10.22 -6.57
C GLY A 97 -6.76 -9.53 -5.27
N GLY A 98 -5.59 -9.88 -4.76
CA GLY A 98 -4.98 -9.28 -3.58
C GLY A 98 -3.46 -9.33 -3.64
N LEU A 99 -2.80 -8.44 -2.89
CA LEU A 99 -1.35 -8.31 -2.90
C LEU A 99 -0.63 -9.62 -2.56
N GLU A 100 -1.11 -10.36 -1.56
CA GLU A 100 -0.53 -11.64 -1.15
C GLU A 100 -0.76 -12.75 -2.19
N GLU A 101 -1.93 -12.80 -2.81
CA GLU A 101 -2.26 -13.76 -3.87
C GLU A 101 -1.40 -13.51 -5.12
N PHE A 102 -1.23 -12.24 -5.50
CA PHE A 102 -0.39 -11.85 -6.61
C PHE A 102 1.09 -12.18 -6.36
N GLN A 103 1.58 -11.92 -5.13
CA GLN A 103 2.94 -12.28 -4.74
C GLN A 103 3.17 -13.79 -4.77
N ALA A 104 2.22 -14.59 -4.29
CA ALA A 104 2.31 -16.05 -4.35
C ALA A 104 2.24 -16.59 -5.78
N LYS A 105 1.41 -16.00 -6.65
CA LYS A 105 1.25 -16.41 -8.05
C LYS A 105 2.51 -16.19 -8.88
N TRP A 106 3.23 -15.10 -8.61
CA TRP A 106 4.42 -14.70 -9.38
C TRP A 106 5.75 -14.92 -8.64
N ASP A 107 5.71 -15.59 -7.48
CA ASP A 107 6.89 -15.88 -6.63
C ASP A 107 7.70 -14.61 -6.30
N ILE A 108 6.99 -13.54 -5.91
CA ILE A 108 7.59 -12.23 -5.60
C ILE A 108 7.94 -12.17 -4.13
N GLU A 109 9.23 -12.23 -3.81
CA GLU A 109 9.74 -11.97 -2.46
C GLU A 109 9.97 -10.48 -2.24
N ALA A 110 8.91 -9.74 -1.88
CA ALA A 110 8.98 -8.30 -1.61
C ALA A 110 8.42 -7.91 -0.21
N PRO A 111 8.98 -8.44 0.89
CA PRO A 111 8.42 -8.29 2.23
C PRO A 111 8.43 -6.84 2.76
N ARG A 112 9.28 -5.96 2.22
CA ARG A 112 9.35 -4.54 2.63
C ARG A 112 8.28 -3.76 1.89
N ALA A 113 8.15 -3.98 0.59
CA ALA A 113 7.08 -3.40 -0.22
C ALA A 113 5.69 -3.83 0.27
N THR A 114 5.50 -5.08 0.71
CA THR A 114 4.20 -5.54 1.25
C THR A 114 3.76 -4.71 2.43
N LYS A 115 4.65 -4.48 3.41
CA LYS A 115 4.35 -3.64 4.57
C LYS A 115 4.03 -2.20 4.16
N ARG A 116 4.74 -1.68 3.15
CA ARG A 116 4.53 -0.33 2.63
C ARG A 116 3.19 -0.17 1.91
N LEU A 117 2.86 -1.12 1.04
CA LEU A 117 1.60 -1.13 0.28
C LEU A 117 0.39 -1.35 1.20
N GLN A 118 0.53 -2.17 2.24
CA GLN A 118 -0.50 -2.32 3.28
C GLN A 118 -0.69 -1.04 4.10
N ALA A 119 0.39 -0.33 4.42
CA ALA A 119 0.33 0.93 5.16
C ALA A 119 -0.19 2.12 4.33
N GLY A 120 -0.07 2.06 2.99
CA GLY A 120 -0.54 3.10 2.07
C GLY A 120 0.24 4.42 2.12
N MET A 121 1.29 4.52 2.95
CA MET A 121 2.06 5.75 3.21
C MET A 121 3.56 5.46 3.37
N PRO A 122 4.46 6.39 3.01
CA PRO A 122 5.90 6.23 3.20
C PRO A 122 6.31 5.96 4.66
N SER A 123 7.34 5.13 4.94
CA SER A 123 7.75 4.79 6.31
C SER A 123 8.54 5.89 6.99
N THR A 124 8.97 6.93 6.28
CA THR A 124 9.37 8.19 6.91
C THR A 124 8.21 8.77 7.74
N ILE A 125 6.97 8.53 7.32
CA ILE A 125 5.74 8.96 8.00
C ILE A 125 5.30 7.95 9.07
N THR A 126 5.59 6.65 8.91
CA THR A 126 5.13 5.57 9.81
C THR A 126 6.13 5.15 10.89
N THR A 127 7.43 5.29 10.65
CA THR A 127 8.49 4.97 11.60
C THR A 127 9.41 6.17 11.75
N PRO A 128 9.63 6.71 12.97
CA PRO A 128 10.65 7.72 13.17
C PRO A 128 12.01 7.03 13.05
N ALA A 129 12.54 6.93 11.84
CA ALA A 129 13.95 6.65 11.65
C ALA A 129 14.70 7.91 12.10
N SER A 130 15.40 7.76 13.22
CA SER A 130 16.36 8.68 13.83
C SER A 130 16.75 9.89 12.97
N ALA A 131 16.04 11.00 13.16
CA ALA A 131 16.48 12.31 12.73
C ALA A 131 17.79 12.66 13.47
N ALA A 132 18.91 12.26 12.90
CA ALA A 132 20.20 12.80 13.24
C ALA A 132 20.22 14.27 12.79
N ALA A 133 19.99 15.15 13.77
CA ALA A 133 20.48 16.53 13.83
C ALA A 133 20.30 17.40 12.56
N ALA A 134 19.07 17.90 12.35
CA ALA A 134 18.91 19.22 11.75
C ALA A 134 19.13 20.30 12.82
N GLY A 135 20.06 21.20 12.59
CA GLY A 135 20.46 22.28 13.50
C GLY A 135 19.31 23.24 13.89
N PRO A 136 19.51 24.06 14.93
CA PRO A 136 18.46 24.86 15.54
C PRO A 136 18.20 26.11 14.69
N SER A 137 17.14 26.08 13.88
CA SER A 137 16.60 27.28 13.23
C SER A 137 15.11 27.42 13.56
N ASP A 138 14.80 28.41 14.40
CA ASP A 138 13.53 29.14 14.48
C ASP A 138 12.21 28.34 14.45
N ARG A 139 12.15 27.21 15.16
CA ARG A 139 10.94 26.37 15.25
C ARG A 139 9.81 26.92 16.12
N ASN A 140 10.00 28.03 16.84
CA ASN A 140 9.05 28.43 17.89
C ASN A 140 7.83 29.23 17.40
N ASN A 141 7.87 29.80 16.19
CA ASN A 141 6.72 30.57 15.64
C ASN A 141 5.94 29.78 14.58
N THR A 142 6.61 28.91 13.81
CA THR A 142 5.97 28.00 12.84
C THR A 142 5.23 26.86 13.54
N SER A 143 5.70 26.43 14.72
CA SER A 143 5.02 25.41 15.52
C SER A 143 3.60 25.84 15.89
N GLY A 144 3.35 27.12 16.22
CA GLY A 144 2.02 27.58 16.61
C GLY A 144 0.96 27.43 15.49
N VAL A 145 1.33 27.75 14.25
CA VAL A 145 0.44 27.59 13.09
C VAL A 145 0.20 26.11 12.78
N LEU A 146 1.26 25.29 12.81
CA LEU A 146 1.16 23.85 12.57
C LEU A 146 0.37 23.13 13.68
N ILE A 147 0.53 23.54 14.95
CA ILE A 147 -0.25 23.04 16.08
C ILE A 147 -1.73 23.36 15.90
N LEU A 148 -2.03 24.56 15.41
CA LEU A 148 -3.41 25.00 15.18
C LEU A 148 -4.05 24.22 14.03
N GLU A 149 -3.31 23.98 12.95
CA GLU A 149 -3.71 23.10 11.83
C GLU A 149 -3.97 21.67 12.32
N ALA A 150 -3.04 21.08 13.07
CA ALA A 150 -3.22 19.74 13.66
C ALA A 150 -4.43 19.68 14.60
N THR A 151 -4.62 20.71 15.43
CA THR A 151 -5.78 20.80 16.33
C THR A 151 -7.08 20.91 15.55
N GLN A 152 -7.10 21.66 14.45
CA GLN A 152 -8.24 21.78 13.57
C GLN A 152 -8.59 20.43 12.93
N ASP A 153 -7.60 19.67 12.46
CA ASP A 153 -7.82 18.35 11.85
C ASP A 153 -8.40 17.36 12.87
N PHE A 154 -7.86 17.34 14.10
CA PHE A 154 -8.42 16.54 15.19
C PHE A 154 -9.87 16.89 15.49
N ILE A 155 -10.21 18.17 15.58
CA ILE A 155 -11.58 18.63 15.83
C ILE A 155 -12.48 18.24 14.67
N THR A 156 -12.04 18.44 13.43
CA THR A 156 -12.80 18.12 12.21
C THR A 156 -13.10 16.61 12.15
N PHE A 157 -12.12 15.77 12.47
CA PHE A 157 -12.30 14.32 12.54
C PHE A 157 -13.28 13.92 13.65
N LEU A 158 -13.11 14.45 14.87
CA LEU A 158 -13.99 14.14 16.00
C LEU A 158 -15.45 14.60 15.74
N ASP A 159 -15.64 15.75 15.10
CA ASP A 159 -16.96 16.22 14.69
C ASP A 159 -17.56 15.33 13.62
N ALA A 160 -16.79 14.88 12.62
CA ALA A 160 -17.28 13.94 11.61
C ALA A 160 -17.79 12.64 12.24
N VAL A 161 -17.04 12.07 13.20
CA VAL A 161 -17.46 10.86 13.94
C VAL A 161 -18.74 11.12 14.75
N LYS A 162 -18.85 12.27 15.41
CA LYS A 162 -20.06 12.66 16.19
C LYS A 162 -21.28 12.95 15.32
N LEU A 163 -21.08 13.44 14.10
CA LEU A 163 -22.14 13.67 13.11
C LEU A 163 -22.64 12.38 12.45
N GLY A 164 -22.01 11.23 12.75
CA GLY A 164 -22.38 9.94 12.17
C GLY A 164 -21.83 9.73 10.75
N LEU A 165 -20.80 10.48 10.36
CA LEU A 165 -20.09 10.29 9.09
C LEU A 165 -19.14 9.10 9.21
N LEU A 166 -19.69 7.89 9.27
CA LEU A 166 -18.97 6.64 9.57
C LEU A 166 -18.51 5.86 8.33
N SER A 167 -18.63 6.47 7.15
CA SER A 167 -18.19 5.84 5.89
C SER A 167 -16.67 5.89 5.74
N LYS A 168 -16.09 4.84 5.17
CA LYS A 168 -14.64 4.76 4.91
C LYS A 168 -14.14 5.95 4.09
N ASP A 169 -14.84 6.30 3.00
CA ASP A 169 -14.44 7.37 2.09
C ASP A 169 -14.39 8.74 2.77
N GLN A 170 -15.14 8.93 3.87
CA GLN A 170 -15.13 10.17 4.65
C GLN A 170 -14.09 10.13 5.78
N LEU A 171 -13.97 9.01 6.49
CA LEU A 171 -13.05 8.90 7.64
C LEU A 171 -11.59 8.74 7.23
N HIS A 172 -11.32 8.03 6.13
CA HIS A 172 -9.97 7.77 5.66
C HIS A 172 -9.18 9.07 5.32
N PRO A 173 -9.69 10.01 4.49
CA PRO A 173 -8.97 11.25 4.23
C PRO A 173 -8.78 12.08 5.51
N LEU A 174 -9.81 12.19 6.35
CA LEU A 174 -9.72 12.95 7.60
C LEU A 174 -8.68 12.38 8.57
N LEU A 175 -8.62 11.06 8.72
CA LEU A 175 -7.63 10.41 9.59
C LEU A 175 -6.20 10.53 9.03
N SER A 176 -6.08 10.48 7.70
CA SER A 176 -4.81 10.72 7.00
C SER A 176 -4.31 12.15 7.21
N ASP A 177 -5.21 13.14 7.17
CA ASP A 177 -4.86 14.54 7.40
C ASP A 177 -4.38 14.74 8.85
N VAL A 178 -5.08 14.16 9.83
CA VAL A 178 -4.68 14.19 11.26
C VAL A 178 -3.27 13.62 11.47
N ILE A 179 -2.94 12.47 10.88
CA ILE A 179 -1.60 11.88 11.09
C ILE A 179 -0.51 12.71 10.40
N GLN A 180 -0.80 13.31 9.24
CA GLN A 180 0.13 14.18 8.54
C GLN A 180 0.40 15.48 9.30
N SER A 181 -0.64 16.14 9.80
CA SER A 181 -0.48 17.39 10.57
C SER A 181 0.20 17.15 11.90
N VAL A 182 -0.08 16.04 12.57
CA VAL A 182 0.65 15.60 13.77
C VAL A 182 2.14 15.39 13.49
N ASN A 183 2.49 14.68 12.41
CA ASN A 183 3.89 14.43 12.05
C ASN A 183 4.63 15.73 11.70
N LYS A 184 3.96 16.73 11.12
CA LYS A 184 4.56 18.05 10.88
C LYS A 184 4.86 18.83 12.17
N VAL A 185 4.08 18.61 13.23
CA VAL A 185 4.20 19.34 14.50
C VAL A 185 5.24 18.71 15.43
N THR A 186 5.27 17.39 15.50
CA THR A 186 6.17 16.66 16.41
C THR A 186 6.71 15.38 15.78
N ASP A 187 8.04 15.29 15.72
CA ASP A 187 8.76 14.06 15.38
C ASP A 187 8.84 13.08 16.56
N LYS A 188 8.36 13.48 17.74
CA LYS A 188 8.37 12.62 18.94
C LYS A 188 7.18 11.68 18.91
N ASP A 189 7.44 10.40 19.13
CA ASP A 189 6.40 9.44 19.47
C ASP A 189 5.68 9.90 20.75
N PHE A 190 4.36 9.97 20.68
CA PHE A 190 3.50 10.29 21.81
C PHE A 190 2.48 9.16 22.04
N GLU A 191 1.98 9.12 23.26
CA GLU A 191 1.10 8.06 23.72
C GLU A 191 -0.16 7.99 22.84
N ASN A 192 -0.45 6.78 22.33
CA ASN A 192 -1.59 6.45 21.45
C ASN A 192 -1.47 6.86 19.97
N ARG A 193 -0.31 7.34 19.47
CA ARG A 193 -0.08 7.50 18.02
C ARG A 193 -0.26 6.19 17.25
N GLY A 194 0.20 5.07 17.81
CA GLY A 194 0.03 3.75 17.22
C GLY A 194 -1.43 3.36 17.00
N LYS A 195 -2.36 3.89 17.81
CA LYS A 195 -3.80 3.66 17.62
C LYS A 195 -4.35 4.37 16.39
N ILE A 196 -3.90 5.60 16.09
CA ILE A 196 -4.28 6.32 14.86
C ILE A 196 -3.88 5.48 13.64
N VAL A 197 -2.64 4.99 13.62
CA VAL A 197 -2.13 4.14 12.52
C VAL A 197 -2.90 2.82 12.44
N GLN A 198 -3.19 2.19 13.58
CA GLN A 198 -4.00 0.97 13.62
C GLN A 198 -5.39 1.20 13.03
N TRP A 199 -6.06 2.30 13.37
CA TRP A 199 -7.37 2.64 12.80
C TRP A 199 -7.29 2.95 11.30
N LEU A 200 -6.20 3.55 10.83
CA LEU A 200 -5.96 3.81 9.42
C LEU A 200 -5.78 2.50 8.63
N ILE A 201 -5.06 1.52 9.20
CA ILE A 201 -4.94 0.17 8.64
C ILE A 201 -6.31 -0.53 8.63
N THR A 202 -7.06 -0.46 9.72
CA THR A 202 -8.42 -1.05 9.82
C THR A 202 -9.35 -0.45 8.77
N LEU A 203 -9.36 0.88 8.62
CA LEU A 203 -10.14 1.60 7.60
C LEU A 203 -9.70 1.20 6.19
N ASN A 204 -8.40 1.00 5.95
CA ASN A 204 -7.92 0.57 4.64
C ASN A 204 -8.38 -0.87 4.29
N GLN A 205 -8.38 -1.78 5.27
CA GLN A 205 -8.83 -3.16 5.11
C GLN A 205 -10.35 -3.32 4.90
N MET A 206 -11.16 -2.35 5.34
CA MET A 206 -12.61 -2.33 5.10
C MET A 206 -12.93 -1.97 3.64
N LYS A 207 -14.07 -2.44 3.11
CA LYS A 207 -14.51 -2.07 1.75
C LYS A 207 -14.94 -0.60 1.70
N ALA A 208 -14.78 0.07 0.56
CA ALA A 208 -15.18 1.48 0.37
C ALA A 208 -16.64 1.77 0.77
N SER A 209 -17.53 0.80 0.52
CA SER A 209 -18.95 0.88 0.85
C SER A 209 -19.31 0.47 2.28
N GLU A 210 -18.33 0.09 3.10
CA GLU A 210 -18.57 -0.43 4.45
C GLU A 210 -18.47 0.70 5.47
N GLU A 211 -19.50 0.81 6.31
CA GLU A 211 -19.57 1.79 7.38
C GLU A 211 -19.09 1.15 8.69
N LEU A 212 -18.40 1.93 9.52
CA LEU A 212 -18.04 1.50 10.87
C LEU A 212 -19.30 1.27 11.70
N SER A 213 -19.31 0.16 12.45
CA SER A 213 -20.38 -0.09 13.41
C SER A 213 -20.39 0.98 14.50
N GLU A 214 -21.55 1.27 15.10
CA GLU A 214 -21.66 2.25 16.20
C GLU A 214 -20.70 1.94 17.36
N GLN A 215 -20.39 0.66 17.58
CA GLN A 215 -19.45 0.24 18.61
C GLN A 215 -18.02 0.61 18.23
N GLN A 216 -17.59 0.31 17.00
CA GLN A 216 -16.26 0.70 16.51
C GLN A 216 -16.10 2.22 16.41
N ALA A 217 -17.17 2.94 16.04
CA ALA A 217 -17.17 4.40 16.01
C ALA A 217 -16.91 5.02 17.40
N ARG A 218 -17.49 4.43 18.46
CA ARG A 218 -17.23 4.85 19.85
C ARG A 218 -15.81 4.52 20.30
N GLU A 219 -15.28 3.37 19.90
CA GLU A 219 -13.89 2.98 20.19
C GLU A 219 -12.89 3.92 19.49
N LEU A 220 -13.12 4.19 18.20
CA LEU A 220 -12.38 5.17 17.40
C LEU A 220 -12.43 6.57 18.03
N ASP A 221 -13.61 7.06 18.43
CA ASP A 221 -13.75 8.36 19.11
C ASP A 221 -12.93 8.40 20.41
N MET A 222 -13.01 7.37 21.26
CA MET A 222 -12.22 7.29 22.49
C MET A 222 -10.72 7.28 22.22
N ASP A 223 -10.27 6.48 21.26
CA ASP A 223 -8.84 6.32 20.95
C ASP A 223 -8.25 7.62 20.38
N ILE A 224 -8.99 8.32 19.52
CA ILE A 224 -8.56 9.60 18.95
C ILE A 224 -8.59 10.71 19.99
N GLN A 225 -9.57 10.72 20.91
CA GLN A 225 -9.55 11.65 22.05
C GLN A 225 -8.35 11.40 22.98
N GLN A 226 -7.98 10.15 23.23
CA GLN A 226 -6.78 9.80 23.99
C GLN A 226 -5.50 10.26 23.27
N ALA A 227 -5.43 10.05 21.94
CA ALA A 227 -4.31 10.51 21.13
C ALA A 227 -4.20 12.04 21.13
N TYR A 228 -5.31 12.77 21.04
CA TYR A 228 -5.35 14.23 21.12
C TYR A 228 -4.88 14.76 22.49
N GLN A 229 -5.25 14.09 23.58
CA GLN A 229 -4.75 14.43 24.92
C GLN A 229 -3.25 14.18 25.04
N GLY A 230 -2.76 13.06 24.50
CA GLY A 230 -1.32 12.74 24.43
C GLY A 230 -0.54 13.77 23.61
N PHE A 231 -1.11 14.20 22.48
CA PHE A 231 -0.56 15.25 21.63
C PHE A 231 -0.51 16.59 22.38
N ARG A 232 -1.61 17.07 22.98
CA ARG A 232 -1.61 18.31 23.79
C ARG A 232 -0.57 18.28 24.90
N ARG A 233 -0.42 17.14 25.57
CA ARG A 233 0.57 16.97 26.65
C ARG A 233 2.01 17.00 26.15
N THR A 234 2.25 16.63 24.90
CA THR A 234 3.57 16.71 24.25
C THR A 234 3.92 18.15 23.87
N LEU A 235 2.92 19.01 23.71
CA LEU A 235 3.05 20.43 23.39
C LEU A 235 3.18 21.35 24.62
N THR A 236 2.95 20.84 25.84
CA THR A 236 3.06 21.59 27.11
C THR A 236 4.34 21.24 27.85
#